data_AF-A0A852KSK2-F1
#
_entry.id   AF-A0A852KSK2-F1
#
_cell.length_a   1.000
_cell.length_b   1.000
_cell.length_c   1.000
_cell.angle_alpha   90.00
_cell.angle_beta   90.00
_cell.angle_gamma   90.00
#
_symmetry.space_group_name_H-M   'P 1'
#
loop_
_entity.id
_entity.type
_entity.pdbx_description
1 polymer ?
#
loop_
_entity_poly.entity_id
_entity_poly.type
_entity_poly.pdbx_seq_one_letter_code
_entity_poly.pdbx_strand_id
1 'polypeptide(L)'
;AELQFAFVCFLIGNVYDAFEHWKQLLNILCRSEEAMGKYPELYTNLISVLYHQLNEIPADFFVDIVSQDNFLTSTLQVFFSCTCSAAVDGTLRKKAERFKAHLTKKFRWDFEAEPEDCAPVVVELPEAVQGD
;
A
#
# COMPACT_ATOMS: atom_id res chain seq x y z
N ALA A 1 13.95 7.51 10.85
CA ALA A 1 13.53 8.82 11.39
C ALA A 1 12.76 9.63 10.35
N GLU A 2 13.28 9.73 9.12
CA GLU A 2 12.69 10.54 8.04
C GLU A 2 11.22 10.26 7.72
N LEU A 3 10.82 8.98 7.58
CA LEU A 3 9.42 8.60 7.33
C LEU A 3 8.44 9.13 8.40
N GLN A 4 8.82 9.03 9.67
CA GLN A 4 7.99 9.51 10.78
C GLN A 4 7.95 11.03 10.81
N PHE A 5 9.08 11.68 10.54
CA PHE A 5 9.16 13.13 10.47
C PHE A 5 8.28 13.70 9.36
N ALA A 6 8.36 13.11 8.15
CA ALA A 6 7.50 13.48 7.02
C ALA A 6 6.01 13.37 7.38
N PHE A 7 5.62 12.26 8.04
CA PHE A 7 4.25 12.08 8.51
C PHE A 7 3.81 13.15 9.52
N VAL A 8 4.68 13.53 10.47
CA VAL A 8 4.37 14.57 11.47
C VAL A 8 4.23 15.94 10.79
N CYS A 9 5.13 16.29 9.88
CA CYS A 9 5.04 17.53 9.10
C CYS A 9 3.78 17.58 8.24
N PHE A 10 3.39 16.44 7.68
CA PHE A 10 2.14 16.29 6.95
C PHE A 10 0.93 16.51 7.87
N LEU A 11 0.81 15.74 8.94
CA LEU A 11 -0.41 15.69 9.76
C LEU A 11 -0.60 16.95 10.62
N ILE A 12 0.47 17.45 11.25
CA ILE A 12 0.39 18.61 12.14
C ILE A 12 0.64 19.90 11.36
N GLY A 13 1.62 19.87 10.46
CA GLY A 13 2.02 21.04 9.68
C GLY A 13 1.12 21.31 8.47
N ASN A 14 0.24 20.37 8.10
CA ASN A 14 -0.59 20.44 6.89
C ASN A 14 0.26 20.72 5.63
N VAL A 15 1.50 20.22 5.61
CA VAL A 15 2.44 20.44 4.50
C VAL A 15 2.24 19.36 3.45
N TYR A 16 1.73 19.74 2.28
CA TYR A 16 1.50 18.81 1.17
C TYR A 16 2.81 18.18 0.65
N ASP A 17 3.92 18.91 0.58
CA ASP A 17 5.20 18.33 0.18
C ASP A 17 5.66 17.21 1.13
N ALA A 18 5.31 17.31 2.41
CA ALA A 18 5.61 16.28 3.40
C ALA A 18 4.73 15.03 3.21
N PHE A 19 3.51 15.20 2.70
CA PHE A 19 2.64 14.09 2.28
C PHE A 19 3.26 13.33 1.10
N GLU A 20 3.66 14.05 0.05
CA GLU A 20 4.31 13.45 -1.12
C GLU A 20 5.63 12.76 -0.74
N HIS A 21 6.40 13.34 0.16
CA HIS A 21 7.62 12.70 0.68
C HIS A 21 7.32 11.42 1.46
N TRP A 22 6.31 11.45 2.34
CA TRP A 22 5.86 10.26 3.07
C TRP A 22 5.40 9.15 2.12
N LYS A 23 4.63 9.50 1.08
CA LYS A 23 4.20 8.58 0.01
C LYS A 23 5.37 7.92 -0.71
N GLN A 24 6.35 8.71 -1.14
CA GLN A 24 7.53 8.22 -1.87
C GLN A 24 8.35 7.25 -1.02
N LEU A 25 8.59 7.58 0.25
CA LEU A 25 9.31 6.71 1.18
C LEU A 25 8.57 5.38 1.41
N LEU A 26 7.25 5.41 1.59
CA LEU A 26 6.44 4.19 1.72
C LEU A 26 6.52 3.34 0.45
N ASN A 27 6.38 3.96 -0.72
CA ASN A 27 6.43 3.25 -1.99
C ASN A 27 7.76 2.50 -2.19
N ILE A 28 8.89 3.11 -1.84
CA ILE A 28 10.21 2.49 -1.91
C ILE A 28 10.30 1.30 -0.94
N LEU A 29 9.94 1.51 0.32
CA LEU A 29 10.05 0.48 1.36
C LEU A 29 9.16 -0.72 1.06
N CYS A 30 7.91 -0.47 0.66
CA CYS A 30 6.92 -1.51 0.41
C CYS A 30 7.21 -2.37 -0.83
N ARG A 31 7.96 -1.85 -1.81
CA ARG A 31 8.34 -2.57 -3.04
C ARG A 31 9.68 -3.29 -2.97
N SER A 32 10.43 -3.13 -1.88
CA SER A 32 11.79 -3.68 -1.77
C SER A 32 11.81 -5.09 -1.20
N GLU A 33 11.40 -6.09 -1.97
CA GLU A 33 11.31 -7.49 -1.53
C GLU A 33 12.63 -8.05 -0.96
N GLU A 34 13.75 -7.82 -1.64
CA GLU A 34 15.06 -8.27 -1.14
C GLU A 34 15.42 -7.69 0.23
N ALA A 35 15.04 -6.44 0.48
CA ALA A 35 15.31 -5.77 1.73
C ALA A 35 14.49 -6.38 2.87
N MET A 36 13.30 -6.93 2.59
CA MET A 36 12.47 -7.60 3.60
C MET A 36 13.15 -8.84 4.16
N GLY A 37 13.83 -9.62 3.31
CA GLY A 37 14.63 -10.76 3.76
C GLY A 37 15.93 -10.36 4.45
N LYS A 38 16.57 -9.27 4.01
CA LYS A 38 17.86 -8.79 4.57
C LYS A 38 17.69 -8.05 5.91
N TYR A 39 16.58 -7.33 6.11
CA TYR A 39 16.36 -6.44 7.25
C TYR A 39 14.98 -6.64 7.90
N PRO A 40 14.65 -7.84 8.41
CA PRO A 40 13.30 -8.15 8.92
C PRO A 40 12.86 -7.28 10.11
N GLU A 41 13.81 -6.86 10.95
CA GLU A 41 13.56 -5.94 12.07
C GLU A 41 13.11 -4.55 11.60
N LEU A 42 13.67 -4.05 10.49
CA LEU A 42 13.26 -2.77 9.90
C LEU A 42 11.79 -2.82 9.48
N TYR A 43 11.38 -3.90 8.83
CA TYR A 43 10.01 -4.09 8.35
C TYR A 43 9.02 -4.40 9.47
N THR A 44 9.46 -5.12 10.49
CA THR A 44 8.69 -5.31 11.73
C THR A 44 8.42 -3.95 12.39
N ASN A 45 9.42 -3.10 12.49
CA ASN A 45 9.25 -1.74 13.01
C ASN A 45 8.40 -0.86 12.08
N LEU A 46 8.57 -0.98 10.76
CA LEU A 46 7.76 -0.26 9.78
C LEU A 46 6.27 -0.56 9.94
N ILE A 47 5.89 -1.84 10.11
CA ILE A 47 4.49 -2.22 10.37
C ILE A 47 3.96 -1.55 11.64
N SER A 48 4.75 -1.54 12.73
CA SER A 48 4.34 -0.88 13.97
C SER A 48 4.16 0.62 13.77
N VAL A 49 5.08 1.28 13.05
CA VAL A 49 5.00 2.72 12.74
C VAL A 49 3.75 3.03 11.92
N LEU A 50 3.52 2.29 10.83
CA LEU A 50 2.35 2.46 9.98
C LEU A 50 1.05 2.23 10.74
N TYR A 51 1.01 1.20 11.58
CA TYR A 51 -0.13 0.96 12.45
C TYR A 51 -0.46 2.19 13.30
N HIS A 52 0.52 2.77 13.99
CA HIS A 52 0.27 3.95 14.81
C HIS A 52 -0.09 5.18 13.96
N GLN A 53 0.65 5.43 12.87
CA GLN A 53 0.38 6.56 11.98
C GLN A 53 -1.07 6.55 11.46
N LEU A 54 -1.53 5.43 10.92
CA LEU A 54 -2.90 5.32 10.39
C LEU A 54 -3.98 5.44 11.47
N ASN A 55 -3.65 5.15 12.74
CA ASN A 55 -4.58 5.34 13.86
C ASN A 55 -4.67 6.80 14.30
N GLU A 56 -3.64 7.61 14.07
CA GLU A 56 -3.60 9.04 14.42
C GLU A 56 -4.22 9.95 13.36
N ILE A 57 -4.45 9.46 12.14
CA ILE A 57 -5.06 10.27 11.07
C ILE A 57 -6.55 10.54 11.40
N PRO A 58 -6.96 11.81 11.48
CA PRO A 58 -8.37 12.20 11.62
C PRO A 58 -9.22 11.69 10.44
N ALA A 59 -10.47 11.32 10.71
CA ALA A 59 -11.35 10.71 9.71
C ALA A 59 -11.66 11.64 8.52
N ASP A 60 -11.74 12.94 8.77
CA ASP A 60 -11.88 13.99 7.77
C ASP A 60 -10.66 14.10 6.86
N PHE A 61 -9.45 14.00 7.43
CA PHE A 61 -8.21 14.03 6.66
C PHE A 61 -7.97 12.74 5.86
N PHE A 62 -8.51 11.63 6.35
CA PHE A 62 -8.39 10.33 5.69
C PHE A 62 -9.02 10.34 4.30
N VAL A 63 -10.14 11.05 4.11
CA VAL A 63 -10.82 11.15 2.81
C VAL A 63 -9.87 11.75 1.77
N ASP A 64 -9.18 12.84 2.07
CA ASP A 64 -8.26 13.48 1.13
C ASP A 64 -7.05 12.60 0.80
N ILE A 65 -6.58 11.82 1.77
CA ILE A 65 -5.46 10.87 1.63
C ILE A 65 -5.83 9.66 0.77
N VAL A 66 -7.04 9.13 0.93
CA VAL A 66 -7.49 7.89 0.26
C VAL A 66 -8.28 8.13 -1.03
N SER A 67 -8.75 9.36 -1.27
CA SER A 67 -9.62 9.69 -2.42
C SER A 67 -8.85 9.95 -3.72
N GLN A 68 -7.57 10.32 -3.69
CA GLN A 68 -6.79 10.63 -4.89
C GLN A 68 -6.14 9.39 -5.55
N ASP A 69 -6.92 8.33 -5.75
CA ASP A 69 -6.43 6.95 -5.90
C ASP A 69 -5.80 6.49 -4.60
N ASN A 70 -6.44 5.55 -3.91
CA ASN A 70 -6.07 5.12 -2.56
C ASN A 70 -4.66 4.50 -2.54
N PHE A 71 -3.64 5.37 -2.50
CA PHE A 71 -2.25 5.00 -2.66
C PHE A 71 -1.82 4.10 -1.51
N LEU A 72 -2.41 4.28 -0.33
CA LEU A 72 -2.15 3.43 0.83
C LEU A 72 -2.60 2.01 0.53
N THR A 73 -3.81 1.83 0.00
CA THR A 73 -4.29 0.50 -0.38
C THR A 73 -3.38 -0.14 -1.42
N SER A 74 -3.05 0.57 -2.51
CA SER A 74 -2.19 -0.01 -3.57
C SER A 74 -0.75 -0.28 -3.10
N THR A 75 -0.17 0.63 -2.31
CA THR A 75 1.19 0.46 -1.75
C THR A 75 1.25 -0.70 -0.77
N LEU A 76 0.25 -0.83 0.11
CA LEU A 76 0.19 -1.89 1.09
C LEU A 76 -0.21 -3.24 0.47
N GLN A 77 -1.01 -3.24 -0.60
CA GLN A 77 -1.26 -4.45 -1.37
C GLN A 77 0.05 -5.05 -1.89
N VAL A 78 0.90 -4.23 -2.52
CA VAL A 78 2.23 -4.68 -2.97
C VAL A 78 3.09 -5.14 -1.79
N PHE A 79 3.06 -4.41 -0.67
CA PHE A 79 3.76 -4.81 0.54
C PHE A 79 3.37 -6.21 1.01
N PHE A 80 2.06 -6.49 1.10
CA PHE A 80 1.56 -7.80 1.54
C PHE A 80 1.96 -8.90 0.56
N SER A 81 1.86 -8.65 -0.76
CA SER A 81 2.34 -9.59 -1.77
C SER A 81 3.82 -9.92 -1.59
N CYS A 82 4.68 -8.93 -1.35
CA CYS A 82 6.10 -9.14 -1.09
C CYS A 82 6.35 -9.93 0.21
N THR A 83 5.55 -9.71 1.27
CA THR A 83 5.71 -10.45 2.54
C THR A 83 5.34 -11.93 2.44
N CYS A 84 4.59 -12.34 1.42
CA CYS A 84 4.28 -13.74 1.13
C CYS A 84 5.45 -14.50 0.49
N SER A 85 6.50 -13.80 0.04
CA SER A 85 7.70 -14.41 -0.56
C SER A 85 8.40 -15.38 0.38
N ALA A 86 9.03 -16.41 -0.19
CA ALA A 86 9.82 -17.39 0.55
C ALA A 86 11.03 -16.76 1.29
N ALA A 87 11.49 -15.59 0.85
CA ALA A 87 12.62 -14.88 1.45
C ALA A 87 12.28 -14.22 2.81
N VAL A 88 11.00 -14.09 3.15
CA VAL A 88 10.53 -13.39 4.35
C VAL A 88 10.28 -14.36 5.50
N ASP A 89 10.85 -14.06 6.66
CA ASP A 89 10.75 -14.92 7.84
C ASP A 89 9.30 -15.01 8.38
N GLY A 90 9.03 -16.07 9.14
CA GLY A 90 7.68 -16.37 9.62
C GLY A 90 7.13 -15.36 10.64
N THR A 91 7.98 -14.63 11.36
CA THR A 91 7.55 -13.61 12.33
C THR A 91 7.06 -12.36 11.62
N LEU A 92 7.86 -11.85 10.68
CA LEU A 92 7.48 -10.70 9.86
C LEU A 92 6.19 -10.98 9.08
N ARG A 93 6.08 -12.17 8.46
CA ARG A 93 4.88 -12.59 7.73
C ARG A 93 3.63 -12.59 8.62
N LYS A 94 3.70 -13.20 9.82
CA LYS A 94 2.57 -13.22 10.76
C LYS A 94 2.16 -11.82 11.21
N LYS A 95 3.13 -10.91 11.38
CA LYS A 95 2.84 -9.52 11.74
C LYS A 95 2.20 -8.75 10.58
N ALA A 96 2.66 -8.97 9.35
CA ALA A 96 2.06 -8.39 8.15
C ALA A 96 0.60 -8.85 7.97
N GLU A 97 0.31 -10.14 8.15
CA GLU A 97 -1.06 -10.68 8.09
C GLU A 97 -1.99 -10.06 9.15
N ARG A 98 -1.51 -9.92 10.39
CA ARG A 98 -2.28 -9.24 11.46
C ARG A 98 -2.54 -7.77 11.11
N PHE A 99 -1.56 -7.11 10.51
CA PHE A 99 -1.69 -5.72 10.08
C PHE A 99 -2.71 -5.58 8.95
N LYS A 100 -2.63 -6.43 7.92
CA LYS A 100 -3.62 -6.51 6.83
C LYS A 100 -5.03 -6.70 7.38
N ALA A 101 -5.24 -7.71 8.22
CA ALA A 101 -6.54 -7.98 8.84
C ALA A 101 -7.07 -6.80 9.66
N HIS A 102 -6.19 -6.08 10.36
CA HIS A 102 -6.57 -4.87 11.10
C HIS A 102 -7.07 -3.77 10.15
N LEU A 103 -6.34 -3.51 9.07
CA LEU A 103 -6.69 -2.47 8.10
C LEU A 103 -7.98 -2.79 7.36
N THR A 104 -8.16 -4.02 6.90
CA THR A 104 -9.41 -4.48 6.28
C THR A 104 -10.59 -4.32 7.24
N LYS A 105 -10.42 -4.66 8.52
CA LYS A 105 -11.49 -4.51 9.52
C LYS A 105 -11.78 -3.03 9.84
N LYS A 106 -10.75 -2.21 10.02
CA LYS A 106 -10.89 -0.83 10.50
C LYS A 106 -11.34 0.12 9.38
N PHE A 107 -10.73 0.01 8.21
CA PHE A 107 -10.92 0.94 7.10
C PHE A 107 -11.75 0.36 5.95
N ARG A 108 -12.14 -0.92 6.04
CA ARG A 108 -12.87 -1.65 4.97
C ARG A 108 -12.10 -1.69 3.65
N TRP A 109 -10.77 -1.66 3.72
CA TRP A 109 -9.90 -1.79 2.56
C TRP A 109 -9.83 -3.25 2.10
N ASP A 110 -9.97 -3.43 0.78
CA ASP A 110 -9.73 -4.69 0.11
C ASP A 110 -8.31 -4.68 -0.50
N PHE A 111 -7.53 -5.68 -0.17
CA PHE A 111 -6.17 -5.88 -0.68
C PHE A 111 -6.08 -7.10 -1.61
N GLU A 112 -7.18 -7.84 -1.78
CA GLU A 112 -7.27 -9.01 -2.67
C GLU A 112 -7.94 -8.69 -4.00
N ALA A 113 -8.61 -7.54 -4.10
CA ALA A 113 -9.22 -7.09 -5.34
C ALA A 113 -8.18 -6.88 -6.45
N GLU A 114 -8.45 -7.44 -7.63
CA GLU A 114 -7.69 -7.12 -8.85
C GLU A 114 -8.04 -5.69 -9.29
N PRO A 115 -7.05 -4.86 -9.65
CA PRO A 115 -7.32 -3.52 -10.18
C PRO A 115 -8.08 -3.65 -11.51
N GLU A 116 -9.24 -2.98 -11.62
CA GLU A 116 -10.13 -3.10 -12.78
C GLU A 116 -9.50 -2.67 -14.12
N ASP A 117 -8.40 -1.90 -14.07
CA ASP A 117 -7.62 -1.45 -15.24
C ASP A 117 -6.79 -2.55 -15.94
N CYS A 118 -6.74 -3.76 -15.39
CA CYS A 118 -5.97 -4.88 -15.97
C CYS A 118 -6.80 -5.83 -16.86
N ALA A 119 -8.07 -5.52 -17.14
CA ALA A 119 -8.88 -6.34 -18.03
C ALA A 119 -8.45 -6.19 -19.50
N PRO A 120 -8.17 -7.28 -20.24
CA PRO A 120 -7.78 -7.19 -21.64
C PRO A 120 -8.94 -6.61 -22.48
N VAL A 121 -8.66 -5.61 -23.31
CA VAL A 121 -9.63 -5.04 -24.25
C VAL A 121 -9.97 -6.09 -25.31
N VAL A 122 -11.21 -6.57 -25.33
CA VAL A 122 -11.72 -7.47 -26.37
C VAL A 122 -11.93 -6.65 -27.65
N VAL A 123 -11.12 -6.91 -28.68
CA VAL A 123 -11.31 -6.33 -30.02
C VAL A 123 -12.22 -7.26 -30.81
N GLU A 124 -13.45 -6.83 -31.10
CA GLU A 124 -14.31 -7.52 -32.06
C GLU A 124 -13.73 -7.37 -33.46
N LEU A 125 -13.34 -8.49 -34.07
CA LEU A 125 -12.91 -8.51 -35.46
C LEU A 125 -14.15 -8.30 -36.36
N PRO A 126 -14.12 -7.37 -37.33
CA PRO A 126 -15.24 -7.19 -38.24
C PRO A 126 -15.48 -8.49 -39.01
N GLU A 127 -16.74 -8.92 -39.05
CA GLU A 127 -17.16 -10.10 -39.79
C GLU A 127 -16.69 -9.97 -41.24
N ALA A 128 -15.91 -10.96 -41.69
CA ALA A 128 -15.48 -11.04 -43.07
C ALA A 128 -16.72 -11.03 -43.96
N VAL A 129 -16.88 -9.96 -44.74
CA VAL A 129 -17.91 -9.86 -45.78
C VAL A 129 -17.67 -11.03 -46.74
N GLN A 130 -18.49 -12.08 -46.64
CA GLN A 130 -18.61 -13.09 -47.66
C GLN A 130 -19.24 -12.41 -48.87
N GLY A 131 -18.40 -12.05 -49.84
CA GLY A 131 -18.86 -11.66 -51.16
C GLY A 131 -19.26 -12.91 -51.95
N ASP A 132 -20.52 -12.97 -52.33
CA ASP A 132 -21.01 -13.59 -53.56
C ASP A 132 -22.14 -12.71 -54.13
#